data_AF-A0ABD1T588-F1
#
_entry.id   AF-A0ABD1T588-F1
#
_cell.length_a   1.000
_cell.length_b   1.000
_cell.length_c   1.000
_cell.angle_alpha   90.00
_cell.angle_beta   90.00
_cell.angle_gamma   90.00
#
_symmetry.space_group_name_H-M   'P 1'
#
loop_
_entity.id
_entity.type
_entity.pdbx_description
1 polymer ?
#
loop_
_entity_poly.entity_id
_entity_poly.type
_entity_poly.pdbx_seq_one_letter_code
_entity_poly.pdbx_strand_id
1 'polypeptide(L)'
;MELHGRFTCSPLHLHLLLGSSAIFATCSCIALFGNSFLQPNYALIFEISIWSLDYIKWWTPYKAQEVSSKVLAVHLRGTVLLKYWFQMFGAKIGSSVVLDTVDITDPALVHIGDGVVIAEGVLIQSHEMRNGILSFRPIRIGKFCSIAPYTVNQKGTVLGEGTQVPALQITEEGKPISKSKAYNIQKVMELLKVTDDT
;
A
#
# COMPACT_ATOMS: atom_id res chain seq x y z
N MET A 1 -43.59 41.72 -31.29
CA MET A 1 -42.75 40.52 -31.37
C MET A 1 -41.33 40.97 -31.07
N GLU A 2 -40.96 41.00 -29.78
CA GLU A 2 -39.55 40.95 -29.33
C GLU A 2 -39.54 40.75 -27.81
N LEU A 3 -38.90 39.67 -27.39
CA LEU A 3 -38.69 39.24 -26.02
C LEU A 3 -37.40 39.88 -25.51
N HIS A 4 -37.42 40.54 -24.36
CA HIS A 4 -36.19 40.87 -23.63
C HIS A 4 -36.40 40.78 -22.11
N GLY A 5 -36.42 39.54 -21.61
CA GLY A 5 -36.32 39.26 -20.17
C GLY A 5 -34.88 39.45 -19.71
N ARG A 6 -34.60 40.56 -19.03
CA ARG A 6 -33.32 40.77 -18.33
C ARG A 6 -33.32 39.97 -17.02
N PHE A 7 -32.64 38.83 -17.01
CA PHE A 7 -32.24 38.13 -15.79
C PHE A 7 -31.18 38.97 -15.06
N THR A 8 -31.59 39.89 -14.18
CA THR A 8 -30.65 40.56 -13.27
C THR A 8 -30.34 39.63 -12.10
N CYS A 9 -29.20 38.96 -12.17
CA CYS A 9 -28.65 38.14 -11.09
C CYS A 9 -28.40 39.04 -9.87
N SER A 10 -28.92 38.69 -8.69
CA SER A 10 -28.74 39.49 -7.48
C SER A 10 -27.26 39.48 -7.05
N PRO A 11 -26.73 40.59 -6.48
CA PRO A 11 -25.32 40.70 -6.11
C PRO A 11 -24.84 39.62 -5.12
N LEU A 12 -25.76 39.05 -4.33
CA LEU A 12 -25.51 37.92 -3.43
C LEU A 12 -25.24 36.60 -4.18
N HIS A 13 -25.93 36.37 -5.29
CA HIS A 13 -25.78 35.15 -6.10
C HIS A 13 -24.44 35.16 -6.86
N LEU A 14 -23.96 36.34 -7.28
CA LEU A 14 -22.65 36.50 -7.91
C LEU A 14 -21.50 36.24 -6.93
N HIS A 15 -21.60 36.70 -5.68
CA HIS A 15 -20.61 36.42 -4.63
C HIS A 15 -20.53 34.93 -4.26
N LEU A 16 -21.67 34.22 -4.22
CA LEU A 16 -21.71 32.77 -3.93
C LEU A 16 -21.07 31.94 -5.05
N LEU A 17 -21.29 32.30 -6.31
CA LEU A 17 -20.67 31.62 -7.46
C LEU A 17 -19.16 31.90 -7.56
N LEU A 18 -18.72 33.12 -7.26
CA LEU A 18 -17.30 33.46 -7.16
C LEU A 18 -16.62 32.68 -6.02
N GLY A 19 -17.28 32.58 -4.87
CA GLY A 19 -16.78 31.82 -3.72
C GLY A 19 -16.62 30.32 -4.03
N SER A 20 -17.62 29.69 -4.65
CA SER A 20 -17.54 28.27 -4.99
C SER A 20 -16.44 28.00 -6.02
N SER A 21 -16.33 28.82 -7.08
CA SER A 21 -15.28 28.66 -8.10
C SER A 21 -13.86 28.77 -7.53
N ALA A 22 -13.63 29.67 -6.56
CA ALA A 22 -12.34 29.82 -5.90
C ALA A 22 -11.97 28.60 -5.04
N ILE A 23 -12.96 28.00 -4.36
CA ILE A 23 -12.78 26.77 -3.58
C ILE A 23 -12.44 25.59 -4.52
N PHE A 24 -13.14 25.46 -5.65
CA PHE A 24 -12.84 24.43 -6.64
C PHE A 24 -11.45 24.62 -7.28
N ALA A 25 -11.06 25.85 -7.60
CA ALA A 25 -9.75 26.15 -8.17
C ALA A 25 -8.62 25.84 -7.18
N THR A 26 -8.75 26.27 -5.93
CA THR A 26 -7.76 25.97 -4.88
C THR A 26 -7.66 24.47 -4.60
N CYS A 27 -8.79 23.77 -4.50
CA CYS A 27 -8.81 22.31 -4.33
C CYS A 27 -8.15 21.58 -5.52
N SER A 28 -8.42 22.03 -6.75
CA SER A 28 -7.80 21.49 -7.96
C SER A 28 -6.29 21.76 -8.02
N CYS A 29 -5.84 22.95 -7.61
CA CYS A 29 -4.42 23.28 -7.52
C CYS A 29 -3.70 22.41 -6.49
N ILE A 30 -4.30 22.16 -5.33
CA ILE A 30 -3.74 21.27 -4.31
C ILE A 30 -3.68 19.83 -4.82
N ALA A 31 -4.74 19.35 -5.51
CA ALA A 31 -4.76 18.02 -6.08
C ALA A 31 -3.71 17.82 -7.19
N LEU A 32 -3.48 18.84 -8.03
CA LEU A 32 -2.56 18.77 -9.16
C LEU A 32 -1.09 19.00 -8.75
N PHE A 33 -0.81 20.02 -7.93
CA PHE A 33 0.56 20.38 -7.55
C PHE A 33 1.02 19.74 -6.25
N GLY A 34 0.11 19.42 -5.33
CA GLY A 34 0.46 18.84 -4.04
C GLY A 34 1.08 17.45 -4.20
N ASN A 35 0.58 16.63 -5.12
CA ASN A 35 1.01 15.24 -5.23
C ASN A 35 2.43 15.08 -5.80
N SER A 36 2.82 15.93 -6.77
CA SER A 36 4.19 15.90 -7.34
C SER A 36 5.24 16.59 -6.47
N PHE A 37 4.86 17.52 -5.60
CA PHE A 37 5.81 18.22 -4.72
C PHE A 37 6.01 17.51 -3.37
N LEU A 38 4.99 16.81 -2.87
CA LEU A 38 5.02 16.15 -1.55
C LEU A 38 5.51 14.70 -1.60
N GLN A 39 5.36 14.00 -2.72
CA GLN A 39 5.87 12.63 -2.84
C GLN A 39 7.34 12.62 -3.22
N PRO A 40 8.20 11.85 -2.52
CA PRO A 40 9.57 11.62 -2.96
C PRO A 40 9.58 11.05 -4.38
N ASN A 41 10.46 11.56 -5.22
CA ASN A 41 10.68 10.94 -6.53
C ASN A 41 11.48 9.65 -6.35
N TYR A 42 10.78 8.55 -6.05
CA TYR A 42 11.34 7.22 -5.84
C TYR A 42 12.12 6.68 -7.07
N ALA A 43 11.94 7.28 -8.26
CA ALA A 43 12.65 6.86 -9.47
C ALA A 43 14.08 7.43 -9.58
N LEU A 44 14.39 8.51 -8.85
CA LEU A 44 15.70 9.18 -8.91
C LEU A 44 16.46 9.15 -7.58
N ILE A 45 15.80 8.84 -6.47
CA ILE A 45 16.37 8.94 -5.12
C ILE A 45 16.15 7.61 -4.38
N PHE A 46 17.17 6.76 -4.37
CA PHE A 46 17.16 5.48 -3.65
C PHE A 46 17.72 5.58 -2.23
N GLU A 47 18.44 6.64 -1.92
CA GLU A 47 19.08 6.88 -0.62
C GLU A 47 18.84 8.32 -0.18
N ILE A 48 18.31 8.49 1.03
CA ILE A 48 18.00 9.77 1.64
C ILE A 48 18.68 9.83 3.01
N SER A 49 19.44 10.89 3.27
CA SER A 49 19.94 11.13 4.62
C SER A 49 18.79 11.55 5.55
N ILE A 50 18.73 10.99 6.75
CA ILE A 50 17.69 11.32 7.74
C ILE A 50 17.73 12.78 8.21
N TRP A 51 18.85 13.46 8.00
CA TRP A 51 19.07 14.86 8.36
C TRP A 51 18.71 15.83 7.22
N SER A 52 18.21 15.31 6.09
CA SER A 52 17.82 16.10 4.93
C SER A 52 16.34 16.49 4.97
N LEU A 53 15.98 17.55 4.24
CA LEU A 53 14.58 17.92 4.05
C LEU A 53 13.81 16.86 3.26
N ASP A 54 14.46 16.05 2.43
CA ASP A 54 13.81 14.99 1.66
C ASP A 54 13.32 13.85 2.57
N TYR A 55 14.00 13.62 3.71
CA TYR A 55 13.48 12.72 4.75
C TYR A 55 12.17 13.24 5.33
N ILE A 56 12.06 14.54 5.62
CA ILE A 56 10.83 15.13 6.15
C ILE A 56 9.71 15.02 5.11
N LYS A 57 10.00 15.33 3.83
CA LYS A 57 9.04 15.17 2.73
C LYS A 57 8.54 13.75 2.58
N TRP A 58 9.39 12.74 2.81
CA TRP A 58 8.98 11.33 2.83
C TRP A 58 8.19 10.95 4.08
N TRP A 59 8.68 11.35 5.24
CA TRP A 59 8.17 10.94 6.54
C TRP A 59 6.73 11.43 6.75
N THR A 60 6.40 12.65 6.31
CA THR A 60 5.06 13.21 6.45
C THR A 60 3.97 12.38 5.77
N PRO A 61 4.02 12.09 4.45
CA PRO A 61 3.02 11.24 3.80
C PRO A 61 3.08 9.80 4.31
N TYR A 62 4.27 9.26 4.60
CA TYR A 62 4.41 7.93 5.22
C TYR A 62 3.62 7.83 6.53
N LYS A 63 3.81 8.79 7.44
CA LYS A 63 3.09 8.80 8.73
C LYS A 63 1.61 9.10 8.58
N ALA A 64 1.22 10.00 7.69
CA ALA A 64 -0.18 10.27 7.40
C ALA A 64 -0.90 9.00 6.90
N GLN A 65 -0.29 8.28 5.97
CA GLN A 65 -0.78 7.00 5.48
C GLN A 65 -0.84 5.96 6.60
N GLU A 66 0.22 5.80 7.40
CA GLU A 66 0.27 4.82 8.50
C GLU A 66 -0.89 5.04 9.49
N VAL A 67 -1.10 6.28 9.93
CA VAL A 67 -2.18 6.65 10.84
C VAL A 67 -3.54 6.45 10.19
N SER A 68 -3.71 6.91 8.94
CA SER A 68 -4.97 6.76 8.21
C SER A 68 -5.35 5.29 8.02
N SER A 69 -4.39 4.44 7.68
CA SER A 69 -4.60 3.00 7.52
C SER A 69 -4.97 2.31 8.85
N LYS A 70 -4.31 2.68 9.95
CA LYS A 70 -4.62 2.13 11.28
C LYS A 70 -5.99 2.54 11.81
N VAL A 71 -6.47 3.73 11.46
CA VAL A 71 -7.78 4.23 11.92
C VAL A 71 -8.91 3.77 10.99
N LEU A 72 -8.73 3.87 9.68
CA LEU A 72 -9.79 3.64 8.69
C LEU A 72 -9.65 2.28 8.00
N ALA A 73 -8.50 2.03 7.38
CA ALA A 73 -8.31 0.86 6.53
C ALA A 73 -8.33 -0.48 7.28
N VAL A 74 -8.09 -0.46 8.60
CA VAL A 74 -8.21 -1.65 9.47
C VAL A 74 -9.60 -2.29 9.37
N HIS A 75 -10.64 -1.48 9.20
CA HIS A 75 -12.03 -1.95 9.04
C HIS A 75 -12.30 -2.55 7.66
N LEU A 76 -11.38 -2.39 6.70
CA LEU A 76 -11.49 -2.90 5.34
C LEU A 76 -10.73 -4.21 5.14
N ARG A 77 -10.02 -4.72 6.15
CA ARG A 77 -9.27 -5.99 6.09
C ARG A 77 -10.14 -7.15 5.62
N GLY A 78 -9.56 -8.01 4.79
CA GLY A 78 -10.24 -9.15 4.16
C GLY A 78 -11.18 -8.77 3.01
N THR A 79 -11.45 -7.48 2.78
CA THR A 79 -12.34 -7.04 1.70
C THR A 79 -11.57 -6.60 0.45
N VAL A 80 -12.26 -6.58 -0.69
CA VAL A 80 -11.73 -6.01 -1.94
C VAL A 80 -11.48 -4.49 -1.85
N LEU A 81 -12.06 -3.80 -0.87
CA LEU A 81 -11.90 -2.35 -0.70
C LEU A 81 -10.50 -1.98 -0.21
N LEU A 82 -9.88 -2.82 0.62
CA LEU A 82 -8.52 -2.56 1.12
C LEU A 82 -7.49 -2.57 -0.01
N LYS A 83 -7.69 -3.39 -1.04
CA LYS A 83 -6.88 -3.32 -2.26
C LYS A 83 -6.96 -1.92 -2.87
N TYR A 84 -8.17 -1.41 -3.10
CA TYR A 84 -8.35 -0.09 -3.74
C TYR A 84 -7.75 1.03 -2.89
N TRP A 85 -7.84 0.92 -1.57
CA TRP A 85 -7.18 1.83 -0.64
C TRP A 85 -5.68 1.99 -0.94
N PHE A 86 -4.94 0.88 -1.00
CA PHE A 86 -3.50 0.94 -1.28
C PHE A 86 -3.18 1.31 -2.74
N GLN A 87 -4.06 0.99 -3.69
CA GLN A 87 -3.92 1.46 -5.06
C GLN A 87 -4.03 2.99 -5.18
N MET A 88 -4.87 3.65 -4.36
CA MET A 88 -4.91 5.12 -4.29
C MET A 88 -3.59 5.72 -3.80
N PHE A 89 -2.86 5.01 -2.93
CA PHE A 89 -1.51 5.39 -2.48
C PHE A 89 -0.39 4.96 -3.46
N GLY A 90 -0.75 4.42 -4.63
CA GLY A 90 0.20 4.10 -5.71
C GLY A 90 0.61 2.63 -5.81
N ALA A 91 0.11 1.74 -4.95
CA ALA A 91 0.41 0.31 -5.08
C ALA A 91 -0.16 -0.29 -6.36
N LYS A 92 0.57 -1.23 -6.96
CA LYS A 92 0.12 -1.97 -8.13
C LYS A 92 -0.33 -3.36 -7.70
N ILE A 93 -1.64 -3.50 -7.48
CA ILE A 93 -2.24 -4.73 -6.95
C ILE A 93 -3.13 -5.38 -8.01
N GLY A 94 -2.90 -6.66 -8.29
CA GLY A 94 -3.64 -7.47 -9.25
C GLY A 94 -5.08 -7.80 -8.86
N SER A 95 -5.75 -8.57 -9.70
CA SER A 95 -7.10 -9.09 -9.50
C SER A 95 -7.14 -10.21 -8.44
N SER A 96 -8.28 -10.38 -7.77
CA SER A 96 -8.50 -11.47 -6.80
C SER A 96 -7.46 -11.55 -5.68
N VAL A 97 -6.89 -10.41 -5.27
CA VAL A 97 -5.95 -10.31 -4.15
C VAL A 97 -6.73 -10.13 -2.86
N VAL A 98 -6.36 -10.88 -1.83
CA VAL A 98 -6.90 -10.74 -0.47
C VAL A 98 -5.82 -10.18 0.44
N LEU A 99 -6.14 -9.06 1.10
CA LEU A 99 -5.25 -8.39 2.06
C LEU A 99 -5.89 -8.44 3.44
N ASP A 100 -5.21 -9.06 4.40
CA ASP A 100 -5.60 -9.07 5.81
C ASP A 100 -4.63 -8.25 6.70
N THR A 101 -3.81 -7.41 6.06
CA THR A 101 -2.87 -6.50 6.73
C THR A 101 -3.03 -5.08 6.20
N VAL A 102 -2.76 -4.11 7.07
CA VAL A 102 -2.65 -2.69 6.70
C VAL A 102 -1.21 -2.18 6.78
N ASP A 103 -0.28 -3.04 7.17
CA ASP A 103 1.13 -2.71 7.39
C ASP A 103 1.91 -2.78 6.07
N ILE A 104 1.52 -1.96 5.11
CA ILE A 104 2.19 -1.78 3.82
C ILE A 104 2.80 -0.39 3.78
N THR A 105 4.13 -0.33 3.74
CA THR A 105 4.89 0.93 3.66
C THR A 105 5.26 1.24 2.20
N ASP A 106 5.32 2.53 1.89
CA ASP A 106 5.61 3.05 0.55
C ASP A 106 4.84 2.33 -0.55
N PRO A 107 3.49 2.40 -0.58
CA PRO A 107 2.66 1.61 -1.49
C PRO A 107 3.06 1.77 -2.95
N ALA A 108 3.52 2.97 -3.35
CA ALA A 108 4.07 3.25 -4.68
C ALA A 108 5.21 2.31 -5.14
N LEU A 109 5.92 1.66 -4.20
CA LEU A 109 7.01 0.71 -4.46
C LEU A 109 6.56 -0.76 -4.42
N VAL A 110 5.29 -1.03 -4.14
CA VAL A 110 4.76 -2.37 -3.93
C VAL A 110 4.00 -2.86 -5.16
N HIS A 111 4.40 -4.04 -5.64
CA HIS A 111 3.75 -4.74 -6.73
C HIS A 111 3.27 -6.12 -6.26
N ILE A 112 1.98 -6.37 -6.41
CA ILE A 112 1.33 -7.63 -6.02
C ILE A 112 0.60 -8.20 -7.23
N GLY A 113 0.95 -9.42 -7.62
CA GLY A 113 0.33 -10.15 -8.72
C GLY A 113 -1.11 -10.58 -8.44
N ASP A 114 -1.76 -11.17 -9.45
CA ASP A 114 -3.12 -11.68 -9.34
C ASP A 114 -3.20 -12.87 -8.38
N GLY A 115 -4.33 -13.03 -7.68
CA GLY A 115 -4.63 -14.21 -6.86
C GLY A 115 -3.73 -14.38 -5.63
N VAL A 116 -3.06 -13.32 -5.19
CA VAL A 116 -2.18 -13.34 -4.02
C VAL A 116 -3.01 -13.26 -2.73
N VAL A 117 -2.62 -14.03 -1.72
CA VAL A 117 -3.19 -13.96 -0.38
C VAL A 117 -2.14 -13.50 0.61
N ILE A 118 -2.44 -12.41 1.33
CA ILE A 118 -1.58 -11.85 2.38
C ILE A 118 -2.34 -11.91 3.70
N ALA A 119 -1.82 -12.70 4.63
CA ALA A 119 -2.43 -12.91 5.92
C ALA A 119 -2.20 -11.75 6.91
N GLU A 120 -2.83 -11.85 8.08
CA GLU A 120 -2.71 -10.88 9.16
C GLU A 120 -1.26 -10.69 9.63
N GLY A 121 -0.94 -9.45 10.03
CA GLY A 121 0.34 -9.12 10.67
C GLY A 121 1.54 -9.18 9.73
N VAL A 122 1.32 -9.42 8.44
CA VAL A 122 2.36 -9.31 7.43
C VAL A 122 2.78 -7.85 7.30
N LEU A 123 4.08 -7.60 7.42
CA LEU A 123 4.69 -6.29 7.18
C LEU A 123 5.34 -6.29 5.80
N ILE A 124 4.92 -5.37 4.93
CA ILE A 124 5.58 -5.09 3.65
C ILE A 124 6.35 -3.78 3.79
N GLN A 125 7.68 -3.89 3.95
CA GLN A 125 8.55 -2.77 4.24
C GLN A 125 9.48 -2.44 3.05
N SER A 126 9.12 -1.46 2.21
CA SER A 126 9.89 -1.13 0.99
C SER A 126 11.09 -0.20 1.23
N HIS A 127 11.33 0.16 2.49
CA HIS A 127 12.47 0.96 2.91
C HIS A 127 13.26 0.28 4.04
N GLU A 128 14.52 0.65 4.21
CA GLU A 128 15.33 0.30 5.38
C GLU A 128 16.08 1.56 5.81
N MET A 129 16.08 1.82 7.11
CA MET A 129 16.89 2.86 7.72
C MET A 129 18.11 2.23 8.39
N ARG A 130 19.30 2.46 7.83
CA ARG A 130 20.57 1.93 8.35
C ARG A 130 21.62 3.03 8.32
N ASN A 131 22.37 3.19 9.41
CA ASN A 131 23.47 4.15 9.52
C ASN A 131 23.08 5.60 9.16
N GLY A 132 21.87 6.03 9.50
CA GLY A 132 21.37 7.39 9.18
C GLY A 132 21.00 7.60 7.71
N ILE A 133 20.93 6.54 6.93
CA ILE A 133 20.50 6.54 5.54
C ILE A 133 19.21 5.73 5.44
N LEU A 134 18.18 6.38 4.90
CA LEU A 134 16.94 5.76 4.49
C LEU A 134 17.09 5.31 3.04
N SER A 135 16.92 4.02 2.80
CA SER A 135 17.14 3.42 1.49
C SER A 135 15.89 2.69 1.02
N PHE A 136 15.56 2.82 -0.26
CA PHE A 136 14.32 2.30 -0.83
C PHE A 136 14.61 1.23 -1.87
N ARG A 137 13.83 0.15 -1.88
CA ARG A 137 13.80 -0.81 -2.98
C ARG A 137 12.38 -1.33 -3.19
N PRO A 138 11.94 -1.48 -4.45
CA PRO A 138 10.62 -2.03 -4.73
C PRO A 138 10.49 -3.47 -4.26
N ILE A 139 9.28 -3.84 -3.83
CA ILE A 139 8.91 -5.21 -3.48
C ILE A 139 7.99 -5.75 -4.58
N ARG A 140 8.30 -6.97 -5.06
CA ARG A 140 7.53 -7.63 -6.12
C ARG A 140 7.06 -8.99 -5.65
N ILE A 141 5.75 -9.17 -5.60
CA ILE A 141 5.11 -10.45 -5.27
C ILE A 141 4.47 -10.97 -6.55
N GLY A 142 4.91 -12.15 -7.01
CA GLY A 142 4.36 -12.84 -8.17
C GLY A 142 2.89 -13.26 -8.00
N LYS A 143 2.30 -13.82 -9.05
CA LYS A 143 0.91 -14.30 -9.01
C LYS A 143 0.76 -15.52 -8.11
N PHE A 144 -0.44 -15.74 -7.57
CA PHE A 144 -0.80 -16.94 -6.80
C PHE A 144 0.12 -17.25 -5.61
N CYS A 145 0.79 -16.22 -5.06
CA CYS A 145 1.60 -16.35 -3.86
C CYS A 145 0.71 -16.40 -2.61
N SER A 146 1.19 -17.09 -1.58
CA SER A 146 0.58 -17.10 -0.25
C SER A 146 1.61 -16.66 0.78
N ILE A 147 1.30 -15.60 1.51
CA ILE A 147 2.15 -15.05 2.56
C ILE A 147 1.46 -15.29 3.90
N ALA A 148 2.05 -16.18 4.70
CA ALA A 148 1.52 -16.58 5.98
C ALA A 148 1.63 -15.46 7.04
N PRO A 149 0.92 -15.57 8.17
CA PRO A 149 0.87 -14.52 9.18
C PRO A 149 2.23 -14.11 9.73
N TYR A 150 2.35 -12.85 10.14
CA TYR A 150 3.50 -12.30 10.87
C TYR A 150 4.84 -12.40 10.13
N THR A 151 4.83 -12.47 8.80
CA THR A 151 6.05 -12.38 7.99
C THR A 151 6.46 -10.93 7.77
N VAL A 152 7.75 -10.70 7.59
CA VAL A 152 8.31 -9.40 7.21
C VAL A 152 8.93 -9.51 5.82
N ASN A 153 8.40 -8.78 4.84
CA ASN A 153 8.99 -8.66 3.52
C ASN A 153 9.72 -7.33 3.43
N GLN A 154 11.04 -7.38 3.50
CA GLN A 154 11.89 -6.19 3.49
C GLN A 154 12.17 -5.70 2.07
N LYS A 155 12.73 -4.49 1.98
CA LYS A 155 13.04 -3.79 0.72
C LYS A 155 13.76 -4.73 -0.25
N GLY A 156 13.37 -4.69 -1.53
CA GLY A 156 14.00 -5.50 -2.57
C GLY A 156 13.57 -6.98 -2.61
N THR A 157 12.62 -7.40 -1.76
CA THR A 157 12.02 -8.74 -1.84
C THR A 157 11.37 -8.98 -3.21
N VAL A 158 11.73 -10.10 -3.85
CA VAL A 158 11.11 -10.58 -5.09
C VAL A 158 10.64 -12.02 -4.89
N LEU A 159 9.31 -12.22 -4.85
CA LEU A 159 8.69 -13.54 -4.78
C LEU A 159 8.27 -13.97 -6.19
N GLY A 160 8.72 -15.15 -6.63
CA GLY A 160 8.26 -15.76 -7.88
C GLY A 160 6.79 -16.19 -7.80
N GLU A 161 6.17 -16.46 -8.94
CA GLU A 161 4.80 -16.99 -9.00
C GLU A 161 4.64 -18.28 -8.19
N GLY A 162 3.52 -18.41 -7.47
CA GLY A 162 3.19 -19.58 -6.65
C GLY A 162 4.03 -19.72 -5.36
N THR A 163 4.83 -18.72 -5.00
CA THR A 163 5.67 -18.78 -3.81
C THR A 163 4.84 -18.80 -2.53
N GLN A 164 5.19 -19.70 -1.61
CA GLN A 164 4.60 -19.77 -0.28
C GLN A 164 5.62 -19.37 0.77
N VAL A 165 5.35 -18.29 1.49
CA VAL A 165 6.19 -17.81 2.59
C VAL A 165 5.57 -18.31 3.90
N PRO A 166 6.27 -19.15 4.68
CA PRO A 166 5.74 -19.66 5.94
C PRO A 166 5.74 -18.56 7.00
N ALA A 167 4.94 -18.76 8.07
CA ALA A 167 4.74 -17.75 9.10
C ALA A 167 6.05 -17.37 9.80
N LEU A 168 6.10 -16.16 10.35
CA LEU A 168 7.25 -15.65 11.13
C LEU A 168 8.58 -15.60 10.37
N GLN A 169 8.55 -15.63 9.03
CA GLN A 169 9.75 -15.49 8.21
C GLN A 169 10.05 -14.03 7.87
N ILE A 170 11.33 -13.77 7.62
CA ILE A 170 11.82 -12.51 7.08
C ILE A 170 12.38 -12.77 5.69
N THR A 171 11.77 -12.15 4.68
CA THR A 171 12.24 -12.17 3.29
C THR A 171 12.97 -10.88 2.98
N GLU A 172 14.12 -11.01 2.34
CA GLU A 172 15.06 -9.92 2.09
C GLU A 172 15.66 -10.13 0.70
N GLU A 173 16.16 -9.07 0.08
CA GLU A 173 16.88 -9.19 -1.18
C GLU A 173 18.06 -10.16 -1.08
N GLY A 174 18.17 -11.09 -2.04
CA GLY A 174 19.29 -12.04 -2.11
C GLY A 174 19.19 -13.23 -1.16
N LYS A 175 18.19 -13.28 -0.28
CA LYS A 175 17.97 -14.43 0.61
C LYS A 175 17.11 -15.48 -0.11
N PRO A 176 17.63 -16.70 -0.34
CA PRO A 176 16.81 -17.76 -0.91
C PRO A 176 15.67 -18.07 0.06
N ILE A 177 14.44 -18.00 -0.45
CA ILE A 177 13.26 -18.41 0.31
C ILE A 177 13.42 -19.91 0.53
N SER A 178 13.60 -20.29 1.80
CA SER A 178 13.51 -21.69 2.19
C SER A 178 12.16 -22.18 1.71
N LYS A 179 12.14 -23.01 0.65
CA LYS A 179 10.92 -23.67 0.21
C LYS A 179 10.44 -24.47 1.42
N SER A 180 9.43 -23.94 2.09
CA SER A 180 8.71 -24.70 3.10
C SER A 180 8.28 -25.98 2.41
N LYS A 181 8.75 -27.11 2.94
CA LYS A 181 8.33 -28.45 2.56
C LYS A 181 6.81 -28.42 2.66
N ALA A 182 6.13 -28.32 1.51
CA ALA A 182 4.67 -28.25 1.44
C ALA A 182 4.14 -29.21 2.48
N TYR A 183 3.47 -28.67 3.51
CA TYR A 183 3.01 -29.48 4.64
C TYR A 183 2.17 -30.58 4.03
N ASN A 184 2.71 -31.80 4.01
CA ASN A 184 2.14 -32.88 3.24
C ASN A 184 0.83 -33.21 3.93
N ILE A 185 -0.30 -32.84 3.33
CA ILE A 185 -1.63 -32.99 3.93
C ILE A 185 -1.86 -34.46 4.33
N GLN A 186 -1.22 -35.40 3.63
CA GLN A 186 -1.14 -36.81 4.02
C GLN A 186 -0.54 -37.02 5.41
N LYS A 187 0.55 -36.34 5.77
CA LYS A 187 1.21 -36.47 7.08
C LYS A 187 0.42 -35.80 8.22
N VAL A 188 -0.30 -34.72 7.93
CA VAL A 188 -1.22 -34.10 8.91
C VAL A 188 -2.45 -34.97 9.12
N MET A 189 -3.02 -35.54 8.05
CA MET A 189 -4.12 -36.52 8.14
C MET A 189 -3.69 -37.79 8.86
N GLU A 190 -2.43 -38.22 8.74
CA GLU A 190 -1.87 -39.37 9.46
C GLU A 190 -1.71 -39.06 10.96
N LEU A 191 -1.23 -37.86 11.32
CA LEU A 191 -1.14 -37.42 12.72
C LEU A 191 -2.51 -37.24 13.38
N LEU A 192 -3.52 -36.77 12.62
CA LEU A 192 -4.90 -36.64 13.10
C LEU A 192 -5.60 -38.01 13.26
N LYS A 193 -5.22 -39.02 12.47
CA LYS A 193 -5.73 -40.40 12.66
C LYS A 193 -5.16 -41.06 13.91
N VAL A 194 -3.91 -40.77 14.26
CA VAL A 194 -3.26 -41.32 15.47
C VAL A 194 -3.87 -40.77 16.77
N THR A 195 -4.54 -39.62 16.72
CA THR A 195 -5.15 -38.99 17.91
C THR A 195 -6.58 -39.43 18.19
N ASP A 196 -7.20 -40.21 17.30
CA ASP A 196 -8.59 -40.72 17.44
C ASP A 196 -8.62 -42.16 18.02
N ASP A 197 -7.46 -42.80 18.17
CA ASP A 197 -7.30 -44.18 18.67
C ASP A 197 -6.83 -44.27 20.16
N THR A 198 -7.01 -43.21 20.95
CA THR A 198 -6.78 -43.21 22.42
C THR A 198 -7.95 -42.71 23.22
#